data_AF-A0AAU6AKN2-F1
#
_entry.id   AF-A0AAU6AKN2-F1
#
_cell.length_a   1.000
_cell.length_b   1.000
_cell.length_c   1.000
_cell.angle_alpha   90.00
_cell.angle_beta   90.00
_cell.angle_gamma   90.00
#
_symmetry.space_group_name_H-M   'P 1'
#
loop_
_entity.id
_entity.type
_entity.pdbx_description
1 polymer ?
#
loop_
_entity_poly.entity_id
_entity_poly.type
_entity_poly.pdbx_seq_one_letter_code
_entity_poly.pdbx_strand_id
1 'polypeptide(L)' 'MTATPPPRAPMQAAEFLSGQEITTTDCRRCGTQIAGINGRYSCSACGWVNDWSEGHTDLPTADDDTAA' A
#
# COMPACT_ATOMS: atom_id res chain seq x y z
N MET A 1 -25.21 -5.22 5.85
CA MET A 1 -24.99 -6.48 5.13
C MET A 1 -24.41 -6.10 3.78
N THR A 2 -23.10 -5.91 3.70
CA THR A 2 -22.43 -5.50 2.45
C THR A 2 -22.21 -6.74 1.61
N ALA A 3 -22.67 -6.71 0.35
CA ALA A 3 -22.39 -7.78 -0.60
C ALA A 3 -20.88 -7.86 -0.86
N THR A 4 -20.35 -9.07 -1.04
CA THR A 4 -18.95 -9.26 -1.45
C THR A 4 -18.81 -8.86 -2.92
N PRO A 5 -17.89 -7.94 -3.27
CA PRO A 5 -17.66 -7.58 -4.66
C PRO A 5 -17.14 -8.79 -5.46
N PRO A 6 -17.43 -8.88 -6.76
CA PRO A 6 -16.93 -9.98 -7.59
C PRO A 6 -15.39 -9.98 -7.65
N PRO A 7 -14.76 -11.15 -7.86
CA PRO A 7 -13.31 -11.23 -7.99
C PRO A 7 -12.83 -10.42 -9.20
N ARG A 8 -11.72 -9.70 -9.05
CA ARG A 8 -11.08 -8.97 -10.15
C ARG A 8 -10.66 -9.95 -11.25
N ALA A 9 -10.80 -9.52 -12.51
CA ALA A 9 -10.29 -10.28 -13.64
C ALA A 9 -8.74 -10.42 -13.54
N PRO A 10 -8.15 -11.53 -14.01
CA PRO A 10 -6.73 -11.82 -13.81
C PRO A 10 -5.79 -10.75 -14.38
N MET A 11 -6.17 -10.11 -15.49
CA MET A 11 -5.39 -9.03 -16.11
C MET A 11 -5.32 -7.80 -15.20
N GLN A 12 -6.46 -7.38 -14.64
CA GLN A 12 -6.53 -6.26 -13.69
C GLN A 12 -5.75 -6.52 -12.40
N ALA A 13 -5.71 -7.77 -11.94
CA ALA A 13 -4.89 -8.15 -10.79
C ALA A 13 -3.38 -8.07 -11.10
N ALA A 14 -2.96 -8.51 -12.30
CA ALA A 14 -1.57 -8.41 -12.73
C ALA A 14 -1.12 -6.95 -12.89
N GLU A 15 -1.98 -6.08 -13.43
CA GLU A 15 -1.73 -4.64 -13.55
C GLU A 15 -1.56 -3.99 -12.16
N PHE A 16 -2.45 -4.30 -11.22
CA PHE A 16 -2.33 -3.85 -9.84
C PHE A 16 -0.99 -4.26 -9.22
N LEU A 17 -0.63 -5.54 -9.31
CA LEU A 17 0.61 -6.07 -8.75
C LEU A 17 1.86 -5.48 -9.42
N SER A 18 1.80 -5.13 -10.71
CA SER A 18 2.93 -4.52 -11.43
C SER A 18 3.30 -3.14 -10.90
N GLY A 19 2.34 -2.44 -10.26
CA GLY A 19 2.59 -1.18 -9.57
C GLY A 19 3.07 -1.31 -8.12
N GLN A 20 3.25 -2.52 -7.59
CA GLN A 20 3.60 -2.75 -6.19
C GLN A 20 5.10 -3.05 -6.04
N GLU A 21 5.89 -2.03 -5.74
CA GLU A 21 7.32 -2.16 -5.46
C GLU A 21 7.57 -2.46 -3.98
N ILE A 22 8.43 -3.44 -3.67
CA ILE A 22 8.96 -3.64 -2.32
C ILE A 22 10.13 -2.67 -2.10
N THR A 23 9.99 -1.76 -1.15
CA THR A 23 11.04 -0.81 -0.74
C THR A 23 11.55 -1.12 0.66
N THR A 24 12.74 -0.61 1.01
CA THR A 24 13.32 -0.76 2.36
C THR A 24 13.80 0.57 2.91
N THR A 25 13.70 0.73 4.24
CA THR A 25 14.18 1.92 4.96
C THR A 25 14.45 1.59 6.43
N ASP A 26 15.08 2.51 7.15
CA ASP A 26 15.23 2.44 8.60
C ASP A 26 14.02 3.08 9.29
N CYS A 27 13.50 2.43 10.33
CA CYS A 27 12.40 2.97 11.11
C CYS A 27 12.81 4.28 11.79
N ARG A 28 12.10 5.38 11.49
CA ARG A 28 12.38 6.72 12.04
C ARG A 28 12.20 6.82 13.57
N ARG A 29 11.61 5.80 14.20
CA ARG A 29 11.41 5.75 15.66
C ARG A 29 12.45 4.88 16.37
N CYS A 30 12.69 3.65 15.92
CA CYS A 30 13.52 2.68 16.62
C CYS A 30 14.77 2.22 15.84
N GLY A 31 14.96 2.70 14.61
CA GLY A 31 16.13 2.38 13.77
C GLY A 31 16.13 0.97 13.16
N THR A 32 15.11 0.15 13.39
CA THR A 32 15.01 -1.18 12.76
C THR A 32 14.81 -1.05 11.25
N GLN A 33 15.55 -1.82 10.46
CA GLN A 33 15.29 -1.92 9.01
C GLN A 33 13.93 -2.57 8.75
N ILE A 34 13.12 -1.92 7.93
CA ILE A 34 11.76 -2.34 7.60
C ILE A 34 11.57 -2.35 6.08
N ALA A 35 10.79 -3.31 5.61
CA ALA A 35 10.29 -3.34 4.24
C ALA A 35 8.90 -2.70 4.18
N GLY A 36 8.57 -2.09 3.05
CA GLY A 36 7.30 -1.46 2.77
C GLY A 36 6.88 -1.66 1.32
N ILE A 37 5.70 -1.16 0.99
CA ILE A 37 5.19 -1.17 -0.39
C ILE A 37 5.13 0.27 -0.88
N ASN A 38 5.79 0.59 -1.99
CA ASN A 38 5.75 1.91 -2.61
C ASN A 38 6.04 3.05 -1.62
N GLY A 39 7.06 2.89 -0.76
CA GLY A 39 7.40 3.90 0.25
C GLY A 39 6.44 3.99 1.43
N ARG A 40 5.48 3.06 1.57
CA ARG A 40 4.56 2.98 2.72
C ARG A 40 5.05 1.94 3.71
N TYR A 41 5.32 2.38 4.93
CA TYR A 41 6.08 1.63 5.92
C TYR A 41 5.28 1.42 7.20
N SER A 42 5.37 0.21 7.75
CA SER A 42 4.88 -0.13 9.07
C SER A 42 5.94 -0.93 9.82
N CYS A 43 6.30 -0.46 11.01
CA CYS A 43 7.32 -1.10 11.82
C CYS A 43 6.68 -2.07 12.81
N SER A 44 6.79 -3.36 12.54
CA SER A 44 6.26 -4.43 13.42
C SER A 44 6.94 -4.47 14.79
N ALA A 45 8.13 -3.88 14.94
CA ALA A 45 8.87 -3.87 16.20
C ALA A 45 8.38 -2.82 17.20
N CYS A 46 7.98 -1.63 16.75
CA CYS A 46 7.60 -0.51 17.63
C CYS A 46 6.26 0.15 17.30
N GLY A 47 5.54 -0.35 16.30
CA GLY A 47 4.23 0.14 15.87
C GLY A 47 4.25 1.47 15.13
N TRP A 48 5.41 2.00 14.77
CA TRP A 48 5.51 3.23 13.99
C TRP A 48 5.01 3.00 12.55
N VAL A 49 4.28 3.99 12.02
CA VAL A 49 3.84 4.06 10.63
C VAL A 49 4.18 5.44 10.08
N ASN A 50 4.52 5.54 8.79
CA ASN A 50 4.70 6.83 8.14
C ASN A 50 3.35 7.47 7.77
N ASP A 51 3.36 8.77 7.48
CA ASP A 51 2.19 9.44 6.93
C ASP A 51 1.85 8.86 5.56
N TRP A 52 0.57 8.76 5.25
CA TRP A 52 0.08 8.15 4.02
C TRP A 52 0.56 8.91 2.76
N SER A 53 0.81 10.21 2.88
CA SER A 53 1.26 11.09 1.79
C SER A 53 2.74 10.89 1.45
N GLU A 54 3.50 10.17 2.28
CA GLU A 54 4.93 9.93 2.08
C GLU A 54 5.21 8.74 1.13
N GLY A 55 4.16 8.12 0.56
CA GLY A 55 4.30 7.07 -0.45
C GLY A 55 4.90 7.58 -1.76
N HIS A 56 5.52 6.68 -2.53
CA HIS A 56 6.17 7.00 -3.81
C HIS A 56 5.20 7.00 -5.00
N THR A 57 4.04 6.37 -4.87
CA THR A 57 3.02 6.31 -5.92
C THR A 57 1.92 7.32 -5.67
N ASP A 58 1.32 7.81 -6.75
CA ASP A 58 0.11 8.63 -6.67
C ASP A 58 -1.01 7.88 -5.94
N LEU A 59 -1.86 8.64 -5.25
CA LEU A 59 -2.95 8.07 -4.49
C LEU A 59 -4.20 7.99 -5.36
N PRO A 60 -5.00 6.92 -5.22
CA PRO A 60 -6.26 6.83 -5.92
C PRO A 60 -7.15 8.02 -5.57
N THR A 61 -7.79 8.57 -6.59
CA THR A 61 -8.76 9.66 -6.42
C THR A 61 -10.13 9.11 -6.08
N ALA A 62 -11.08 9.99 -5.72
CA ALA A 62 -12.46 9.57 -5.51
C ALA A 62 -13.14 9.04 -6.79
N ASP A 63 -12.67 9.45 -7.98
CA ASP A 63 -13.19 8.95 -9.27
C ASP A 63 -12.76 7.50 -9.55
N ASP A 64 -11.63 7.06 -8.96
CA ASP A 64 -11.15 5.68 -9.05
C ASP A 64 -12.00 4.70 -8.24
N ASP A 65 -12.85 5.20 -7.33
CA ASP A 65 -13.83 4.41 -6.60
C ASP A 65 -14.91 3.90 -7.58
N THR A 66 -14.64 2.74 -8.17
CA THR A 66 -15.64 2.05 -8.99
C THR A 66 -16.72 1.50 -8.05
N ALA A 67 -17.96 1.96 -8.22
CA ALA A 67 -19.10 1.61 -7.36
C ALA A 67 -19.13 0.13 -6.97
N ALA A 68 -18.98 -0.13 -5.66
CA ALA A 68 -18.98 -1.44 -5.03
C ALA A 68 -20.28 -2.23 -5.21
#